data_AF-A0A5N7ZXQ4-F1
#
_entry.id   AF-A0A5N7ZXQ4-F1
#
_cell.length_a   1.000
_cell.length_b   1.000
_cell.length_c   1.000
_cell.angle_alpha   90.00
_cell.angle_beta   90.00
_cell.angle_gamma   90.00
#
_symmetry.space_group_name_H-M   'P 1'
#
loop_
_entity.id
_entity.type
_entity.pdbx_description
1 polymer ?
#
loop_
_entity_poly.entity_id
_entity_poly.type
_entity_poly.pdbx_seq_one_letter_code
_entity_poly.pdbx_strand_id
1 'polypeptide(L)' 'MDREELLAQMIATPAVDRSFHDWPEVLANYAECLATLEPKLQREEMERLIQAGADFYRTLARAEQYRRASVWDEPPP' A
#
# COMPACT_ATOMS: atom_id res chain seq x y z
N MET A 1 10.22 -18.32 -6.81
CA MET A 1 10.43 -17.11 -6.01
C MET A 1 9.85 -17.36 -4.64
N ASP A 2 10.68 -17.31 -3.60
CA ASP A 2 10.22 -17.46 -2.23
C ASP A 2 9.70 -16.12 -1.67
N ARG A 3 9.17 -16.15 -0.45
CA ARG A 3 8.60 -14.95 0.20
C ARG A 3 9.66 -13.90 0.52
N GLU A 4 10.88 -14.31 0.88
CA GLU A 4 11.95 -13.39 1.28
C GLU A 4 12.53 -12.68 0.06
N GLU A 5 12.68 -13.41 -1.05
CA GLU A 5 13.07 -12.89 -2.36
C GLU A 5 12.06 -11.85 -2.87
N LEU A 6 10.76 -12.15 -2.77
CA LEU A 6 9.68 -11.20 -3.09
C LEU A 6 9.78 -9.93 -2.26
N LEU A 7 9.98 -10.06 -0.94
CA LEU A 7 10.08 -8.91 -0.04
C LEU A 7 11.31 -8.06 -0.37
N ALA A 8 12.47 -8.69 -0.58
CA ALA A 8 13.70 -8.00 -0.95
C ALA A 8 13.52 -7.24 -2.26
N GLN A 9 12.84 -7.84 -3.24
CA GLN A 9 12.53 -7.18 -4.50
C GLN A 9 11.58 -5.99 -4.32
N MET A 10 10.53 -6.12 -3.50
CA MET A 10 9.62 -5.00 -3.22
C MET A 10 10.34 -3.80 -2.58
N ILE A 11 11.32 -4.05 -1.71
CA ILE A 11 12.12 -3.00 -1.06
C ILE A 11 13.11 -2.36 -2.03
N ALA A 12 13.75 -3.18 -2.88
CA ALA A 12 14.78 -2.71 -3.81
C ALA A 12 14.21 -2.04 -5.06
N THR A 13 12.94 -2.29 -5.40
CA THR A 13 12.32 -1.73 -6.61
C THR A 13 12.14 -0.23 -6.46
N PRO A 14 12.74 0.60 -7.35
CA PRO A 14 12.51 2.03 -7.33
C PRO A 14 11.04 2.33 -7.61
N ALA A 15 10.40 3.04 -6.69
CA ALA A 15 9.03 3.51 -6.84
C ALA A 15 9.00 5.03 -6.87
N VAL A 16 7.99 5.59 -7.53
CA VAL A 16 7.75 7.04 -7.48
C VAL A 16 7.44 7.43 -6.03
N ASP A 17 8.19 8.39 -5.50
CA ASP A 17 7.87 8.99 -4.21
C ASP A 17 6.60 9.82 -4.37
N ARG A 18 5.50 9.33 -3.79
CA ARG A 18 4.18 9.93 -3.91
C ARG A 18 3.81 10.58 -2.59
N SER A 19 3.17 11.74 -2.67
CA SER A 19 2.59 12.35 -1.48
C SER A 19 1.51 11.43 -0.91
N PHE A 20 1.33 11.46 0.41
CA PHE A 20 0.22 10.75 1.04
C PHE A 20 -1.14 11.22 0.47
N HIS A 21 -1.24 12.44 -0.03
CA HIS A 21 -2.45 12.94 -0.68
C HIS A 21 -2.80 12.20 -1.99
N ASP A 22 -1.84 11.53 -2.62
CA ASP A 22 -2.02 10.80 -3.88
C ASP A 22 -2.37 9.32 -3.65
N TRP A 23 -2.60 8.93 -2.38
CA TRP A 23 -2.85 7.56 -1.98
C TRP A 23 -4.09 6.90 -2.63
N PRO A 24 -5.21 7.61 -2.90
CA PRO A 24 -6.30 7.05 -3.69
C PRO A 24 -5.87 6.59 -5.08
N GLU A 25 -4.92 7.29 -5.70
CA GLU A 25 -4.38 6.94 -7.02
C GLU A 25 -3.48 5.70 -6.93
N VAL A 26 -2.71 5.55 -5.84
CA VAL A 26 -1.93 4.33 -5.58
C VAL A 26 -2.84 3.11 -5.48
N LEU A 27 -3.96 3.23 -4.75
CA LEU A 27 -4.93 2.14 -4.61
C LEU A 27 -5.66 1.86 -5.93
N ALA A 28 -5.94 2.89 -6.73
CA ALA A 28 -6.50 2.75 -8.07
C ALA A 28 -5.55 1.96 -9.00
N ASN A 29 -4.26 2.31 -9.02
CA ASN A 29 -3.26 1.56 -9.80
C ASN A 29 -3.17 0.09 -9.36
N TYR A 30 -3.26 -0.18 -8.07
CA TYR A 30 -3.32 -1.55 -7.56
C TYR A 30 -4.58 -2.29 -8.03
N ALA A 31 -5.75 -1.64 -7.96
CA ALA A 31 -7.02 -2.21 -8.44
C ALA A 31 -7.00 -2.49 -9.95
N GLU A 32 -6.38 -1.62 -10.75
CA GLU A 32 -6.17 -1.87 -12.18
C GLU A 32 -5.31 -3.10 -12.42
N CYS A 33 -4.20 -3.25 -11.70
CA CYS A 33 -3.39 -4.48 -11.75
C CYS A 33 -4.24 -5.72 -11.41
N LEU A 34 -5.08 -5.67 -10.38
CA LEU A 34 -5.96 -6.79 -10.04
C LEU A 34 -6.99 -7.08 -11.14
N ALA A 35 -7.58 -6.06 -11.76
CA ALA A 35 -8.52 -6.25 -12.86
C ALA A 35 -7.86 -6.98 -14.06
N THR A 36 -6.59 -6.71 -14.34
CA THR A 36 -5.86 -7.45 -15.40
C THR A 36 -5.54 -8.91 -15.03
N LEU A 37 -5.45 -9.21 -13.73
CA LEU A 37 -5.15 -10.54 -13.20
C LEU A 37 -6.41 -11.35 -12.92
N GLU A 38 -7.58 -10.72 -12.75
CA GLU A 38 -8.87 -11.35 -12.47
C GLU A 38 -9.14 -12.63 -13.28
N PRO A 39 -9.02 -12.64 -14.62
CA PRO A 39 -9.36 -13.85 -15.39
C PRO A 39 -8.40 -15.03 -15.16
N LYS A 40 -7.26 -14.81 -14.49
CA LYS A 40 -6.23 -15.82 -14.21
C LYS A 40 -6.25 -16.34 -12.78
N LEU A 41 -7.07 -15.74 -11.92
CA LEU A 41 -7.11 -16.03 -10.49
C LEU A 41 -8.39 -16.79 -10.12
N GLN A 42 -8.27 -17.67 -9.14
CA GLN A 42 -9.44 -18.16 -8.43
C GLN A 42 -10.04 -17.03 -7.59
N ARG A 43 -11.33 -17.11 -7.31
CA ARG A 43 -12.04 -16.10 -6.51
C ARG A 43 -11.39 -15.91 -5.14
N GLU A 44 -10.98 -16.99 -4.49
CA GLU A 44 -10.35 -16.95 -3.17
C GLU A 44 -8.97 -16.27 -3.21
N GLU A 45 -8.25 -16.38 -4.33
CA GLU A 45 -6.97 -15.68 -4.54
C GLU A 45 -7.20 -14.18 -4.73
N MET A 46 -8.23 -13.81 -5.50
CA MET A 46 -8.65 -12.41 -5.68
C MET A 46 -9.04 -11.79 -4.33
N GLU A 47 -9.85 -12.47 -3.53
CA GLU A 47 -10.27 -11.99 -2.21
C GLU A 47 -9.07 -11.74 -1.27
N ARG A 48 -8.07 -12.64 -1.27
CA ARG A 48 -6.85 -12.47 -0.49
C ARG A 48 -6.03 -11.26 -0.94
N LEU A 49 -5.94 -11.01 -2.25
CA LEU A 49 -5.25 -9.84 -2.79
C LEU A 49 -5.97 -8.54 -2.42
N ILE A 50 -7.31 -8.50 -2.54
CA ILE A 50 -8.11 -7.36 -2.09
C ILE A 50 -7.88 -7.07 -0.60
N GLN A 51 -7.87 -8.11 0.24
CA GLN A 51 -7.60 -7.97 1.66
C GLN A 51 -6.19 -7.41 1.93
N ALA A 52 -5.17 -7.92 1.25
CA ALA A 52 -3.81 -7.41 1.39
C ALA A 52 -3.70 -5.92 1.01
N GLY A 53 -4.34 -5.51 -0.09
CA GLY A 53 -4.42 -4.10 -0.47
C GLY A 53 -5.10 -3.22 0.60
N ALA A 54 -6.19 -3.71 1.19
CA ALA A 54 -6.88 -3.02 2.28
C ALA A 54 -6.02 -2.89 3.55
N ASP A 55 -5.25 -3.92 3.90
CA ASP A 55 -4.36 -3.91 5.06
C ASP A 55 -3.18 -2.93 4.87
N PHE A 56 -2.60 -2.86 3.66
CA PHE A 56 -1.60 -1.85 3.32
C PHE A 56 -2.18 -0.43 3.43
N TYR A 57 -3.36 -0.20 2.84
CA TYR A 57 -4.04 1.10 2.92
C TYR A 57 -4.24 1.54 4.37
N ARG A 58 -4.80 0.68 5.24
CA ARG A 58 -5.11 1.03 6.63
C ARG A 58 -3.84 1.28 7.44
N THR A 59 -2.81 0.46 7.23
CA THR A 59 -1.52 0.61 7.91
C THR A 59 -0.89 1.96 7.61
N LEU A 60 -0.86 2.35 6.33
CA LEU A 60 -0.25 3.60 5.91
C LEU A 60 -1.09 4.82 6.28
N ALA A 61 -2.42 4.73 6.18
CA ALA A 61 -3.31 5.80 6.66
C ALA A 61 -3.14 6.07 8.15
N ARG A 62 -2.98 5.02 8.95
CA ARG A 62 -2.70 5.16 10.38
C ARG A 62 -1.32 5.78 10.65
N ALA A 63 -0.29 5.39 9.89
CA ALA A 63 1.05 5.97 10.01
C ALA A 63 1.05 7.49 9.70
N GLU A 64 0.32 7.91 8.67
CA GLU A 64 0.15 9.34 8.37
C GLU A 64 -0.59 10.08 9.47
N GLN A 65 -1.67 9.50 10.01
CA GLN A 65 -2.39 10.09 11.14
C GLN A 65 -1.46 10.34 12.33
N TYR A 66 -0.61 9.36 12.66
CA TYR A 66 0.40 9.53 13.70
C TYR A 66 1.40 10.63 13.37
N ARG A 67 1.93 10.66 12.15
CA ARG A 67 2.87 11.71 11.69
C ARG A 67 2.24 13.10 11.84
N ARG A 68 0.98 13.27 11.46
CA ARG A 68 0.27 14.54 11.60
C ARG A 68 0.06 14.91 13.05
N ALA A 69 -0.36 13.97 13.90
CA ALA A 69 -0.57 14.21 15.32
C ALA A 69 0.74 14.60 16.04
N SER A 70 1.85 13.93 15.73
CA SER A 70 3.16 14.20 16.36
C SER A 70 3.75 15.57 15.98
N VAL A 71 3.39 16.14 14.83
CA VAL A 71 3.84 17.48 14.41
C VAL A 71 3.19 18.60 15.24
N TRP A 72 2.07 18.32 15.93
CA TRP A 72 1.41 19.30 16.80
C TRP A 72 1.83 19.21 18.28
N ASP A 73 2.69 18.26 18.65
CA ASP A 73 3.22 18.09 20.02
C ASP A 73 4.56 18.82 20.25
N GLU A 74 5.07 19.60 19.28
CA GLU A 74 6.25 20.43 19.47
C GLU A 74 5.85 21.73 20.21
N PRO A 75 6.23 21.91 21.50
CA PRO A 75 5.85 23.11 22.24
C PRO A 75 6.52 24.34 21.60
N PRO A 76 5.83 25.50 21.52
CA PRO A 76 6.45 26.71 21.01
C PRO A 76 7.63 27.14 21.90
N PRO A 77 8.66 27.79 21.32
CA PRO A 77 9.85 28.25 22.05
C PRO A 77 9.53 29.28 23.14
#